data_AF-A0A7S0VQK4-F1
#
_entry.id   AF-A0A7S0VQK4-F1
#
_cell.length_a   1.000
_cell.length_b   1.000
_cell.length_c   1.000
_cell.angle_alpha   90.00
_cell.angle_beta   90.00
_cell.angle_gamma   90.00
#
_symmetry.space_group_name_H-M   'P 1'
#
loop_
_entity.id
_entity.type
_entity.pdbx_description
1 polymer ?
#
loop_
_entity_poly.entity_id
_entity_poly.type
_entity_poly.pdbx_seq_one_letter_code
_entity_poly.pdbx_strand_id
1 'polypeptide(L)'
;QPSFVAALCGLGKVKAMQGMRYEAEETFKQALKVDPNDWQTLTSYGVLLVRQVGDSLNGAHFLDRGLEAAPNDFIAQEVRKLREHTLREGEHEETVLEKGAERMRWEGRWKD
;
A
#
# COMPACT_ATOMS: atom_id res chain seq x y z
N GLN A 1 -10.74 10.53 14.40
CA GLN A 1 -10.36 9.83 15.65
C GLN A 1 -9.26 8.84 15.29
N PRO A 2 -8.04 8.93 15.86
CA PRO A 2 -6.91 8.05 15.50
C PRO A 2 -7.19 6.56 15.71
N SER A 3 -8.00 6.22 16.72
CA SER A 3 -8.48 4.86 16.98
C SER A 3 -9.26 4.24 15.81
N PHE A 4 -10.00 5.08 15.07
CA PHE A 4 -10.79 4.65 13.93
C PHE A 4 -9.90 4.30 12.72
N VAL A 5 -8.83 5.08 12.50
CA VAL A 5 -7.85 4.82 11.43
C VAL A 5 -7.10 3.51 11.68
N ALA A 6 -6.59 3.32 12.91
CA ALA A 6 -5.90 2.08 13.29
C ALA A 6 -6.81 0.84 13.14
N ALA A 7 -8.09 0.97 13.49
CA ALA A 7 -9.07 -0.11 13.33
C ALA A 7 -9.34 -0.45 11.85
N LEU A 8 -9.51 0.58 11.00
CA LEU A 8 -9.67 0.38 9.54
C LEU A 8 -8.41 -0.23 8.92
N CYS A 9 -7.21 0.23 9.31
CA CYS A 9 -5.95 -0.35 8.88
C CYS A 9 -5.86 -1.83 9.26
N GLY A 10 -6.19 -2.17 10.52
CA GLY A 10 -6.25 -3.55 10.99
C GLY A 10 -7.24 -4.40 10.19
N LEU A 11 -8.44 -3.89 9.92
CA LEU A 11 -9.45 -4.57 9.11
C LEU A 11 -8.97 -4.80 7.68
N GLY A 12 -8.32 -3.80 7.06
CA GLY A 12 -7.74 -3.91 5.72
C GLY A 12 -6.69 -5.02 5.65
N LYS A 13 -5.81 -5.12 6.66
CA LYS A 13 -4.82 -6.21 6.77
C LYS A 13 -5.49 -7.59 6.87
N VAL A 14 -6.53 -7.70 7.70
CA VAL A 14 -7.25 -8.98 7.86
C VAL A 14 -7.92 -9.40 6.56
N LYS A 15 -8.57 -8.47 5.85
CA LYS A 15 -9.15 -8.74 4.52
C LYS A 15 -8.09 -9.14 3.50
N ALA A 16 -6.93 -8.47 3.50
CA ALA A 16 -5.80 -8.82 2.65
C ALA A 16 -5.31 -10.24 2.92
N MET A 17 -5.17 -10.65 4.18
CA MET A 17 -4.78 -12.01 4.55
C MET A 17 -5.81 -13.07 4.13
N GLN A 18 -7.09 -12.70 4.04
CA GLN A 18 -8.16 -13.56 3.54
C GLN A 18 -8.23 -13.63 2.00
N GLY A 19 -7.35 -12.92 1.29
CA GLY A 19 -7.39 -12.84 -0.18
C GLY A 19 -8.48 -11.92 -0.73
N MET A 20 -9.20 -11.20 0.14
CA MET A 20 -10.24 -10.23 -0.22
C MET A 20 -9.61 -8.90 -0.65
N ARG A 21 -8.84 -8.94 -1.74
CA ARG A 21 -7.98 -7.84 -2.20
C ARG A 21 -8.75 -6.55 -2.45
N TYR A 22 -9.91 -6.61 -3.10
CA TYR A 22 -10.70 -5.42 -3.43
C TYR A 22 -11.27 -4.76 -2.17
N GLU A 23 -11.79 -5.54 -1.24
CA GLU A 23 -12.33 -5.05 0.02
C GLU A 23 -11.23 -4.53 0.94
N ALA A 24 -10.03 -5.13 0.91
CA ALA A 24 -8.85 -4.64 1.62
C ALA A 24 -8.45 -3.27 1.08
N GLU A 25 -8.33 -3.12 -0.24
CA GLU A 25 -8.03 -1.86 -0.91
C GLU A 25 -9.03 -0.77 -0.53
N GLU A 26 -10.34 -1.05 -0.58
CA GLU A 26 -11.36 -0.07 -0.21
C GLU A 26 -11.28 0.32 1.28
N THR A 27 -10.98 -0.64 2.15
CA THR A 27 -10.81 -0.38 3.58
C THR A 27 -9.59 0.51 3.85
N PHE A 28 -8.48 0.28 3.15
CA PHE A 28 -7.31 1.15 3.24
C PHE A 28 -7.59 2.54 2.69
N LYS A 29 -8.31 2.67 1.56
CA LYS A 29 -8.75 3.99 1.05
C LYS A 29 -9.61 4.74 2.06
N GLN A 30 -10.52 4.05 2.75
CA GLN A 30 -11.31 4.65 3.82
C GLN A 30 -10.45 5.14 4.98
N ALA A 31 -9.46 4.34 5.42
CA ALA A 31 -8.50 4.77 6.44
C ALA A 31 -7.73 6.03 6.00
N LEU A 32 -7.24 6.06 4.75
CA LEU A 32 -6.51 7.21 4.19
C LEU A 32 -7.41 8.44 3.92
N LYS A 33 -8.72 8.28 3.75
CA LYS A 33 -9.67 9.40 3.72
C LYS A 33 -9.79 10.08 5.08
N VAL A 34 -9.63 9.33 6.18
CA VAL A 34 -9.69 9.85 7.54
C VAL A 34 -8.34 10.45 7.97
N ASP A 35 -7.24 9.76 7.67
CA ASP A 35 -5.88 10.28 7.84
C ASP A 35 -5.02 9.93 6.62
N PRO A 36 -4.80 10.90 5.71
CA PRO A 36 -4.02 10.70 4.50
C PRO A 36 -2.55 10.35 4.75
N ASN A 37 -2.04 10.62 5.96
CA ASN A 37 -0.65 10.46 6.35
C ASN A 37 -0.48 9.39 7.44
N ASP A 38 -1.45 8.48 7.61
CA ASP A 38 -1.24 7.34 8.50
C ASP A 38 -0.22 6.38 7.88
N TRP A 39 1.01 6.43 8.40
CA TRP A 39 2.13 5.63 7.89
C TRP A 39 1.84 4.12 7.88
N GLN A 40 1.04 3.62 8.83
CA GLN A 40 0.68 2.20 8.92
C GLN A 40 -0.23 1.80 7.77
N THR A 41 -1.24 2.60 7.47
CA THR A 41 -2.17 2.37 6.36
C THR A 41 -1.44 2.52 5.02
N LEU A 42 -0.64 3.57 4.85
CA LEU A 42 0.16 3.80 3.63
C LEU A 42 1.08 2.60 3.33
N THR A 43 1.83 2.15 4.33
CA THR A 43 2.72 0.98 4.17
C THR A 43 1.94 -0.30 3.88
N SER A 44 0.85 -0.56 4.60
CA SER A 44 0.06 -1.78 4.43
C SER A 44 -0.63 -1.83 3.07
N TYR A 45 -1.11 -0.69 2.59
CA TYR A 45 -1.71 -0.59 1.27
C TYR A 45 -0.66 -0.74 0.18
N GLY A 46 0.52 -0.14 0.34
CA GLY A 46 1.64 -0.35 -0.56
C GLY A 46 2.06 -1.82 -0.67
N VAL A 47 2.13 -2.55 0.44
CA VAL A 47 2.42 -3.99 0.43
C VAL A 47 1.33 -4.81 -0.26
N LEU A 48 0.05 -4.48 -0.04
CA LEU A 48 -1.07 -5.10 -0.77
C LEU A 48 -0.88 -4.91 -2.28
N LEU A 49 -0.52 -3.70 -2.69
CA LEU A 49 -0.34 -3.36 -4.10
C LEU A 49 0.78 -4.18 -4.75
N VAL A 50 1.92 -4.32 -4.11
CA VAL A 50 3.00 -5.12 -4.68
C VAL A 50 2.64 -6.61 -4.67
N ARG A 51 2.32 -7.17 -3.49
CA ARG A 51 2.28 -8.63 -3.31
C ARG A 51 1.01 -9.31 -3.78
N GLN A 52 -0.11 -8.59 -3.82
CA GLN A 52 -1.39 -9.16 -4.20
C GLN A 52 -1.92 -8.51 -5.47
N VAL A 53 -1.53 -7.25 -5.71
CA VAL A 53 -2.01 -6.50 -6.87
C VAL A 53 -1.18 -6.69 -8.11
N GLY A 54 0.13 -6.88 -7.94
CA GLY A 54 1.13 -6.85 -9.02
C GLY A 54 1.65 -5.44 -9.29
N ASP A 55 1.03 -4.42 -8.68
CA ASP A 55 1.26 -3.01 -8.97
C ASP A 55 2.43 -2.48 -8.16
N SER A 56 3.63 -2.85 -8.59
CA SER A 56 4.89 -2.45 -7.95
C SER A 56 5.08 -0.93 -7.96
N LEU A 57 4.61 -0.26 -9.01
CA LEU A 57 4.78 1.19 -9.19
C LEU A 57 3.96 1.96 -8.15
N ASN A 58 2.66 1.67 -8.03
CA ASN A 58 1.85 2.32 -7.00
C ASN A 58 2.20 1.82 -5.60
N GLY A 59 2.54 0.53 -5.47
CA GLY A 59 3.04 -0.01 -4.22
C GLY A 59 4.27 0.75 -3.69
N ALA A 60 5.26 0.99 -4.55
CA ALA A 60 6.43 1.81 -4.23
C ALA A 60 6.04 3.23 -3.79
N HIS A 61 5.14 3.88 -4.54
CA HIS A 61 4.67 5.22 -4.22
C HIS A 61 4.01 5.30 -2.84
N PHE A 62 3.14 4.36 -2.46
CA PHE A 62 2.54 4.36 -1.12
C PHE A 62 3.54 4.02 -0.02
N LEU A 63 4.52 3.15 -0.29
CA LEU A 63 5.60 2.86 0.66
C LEU A 63 6.51 4.08 0.89
N ASP A 64 6.79 4.86 -0.16
CA ASP A 64 7.54 6.12 -0.07
C ASP A 64 6.77 7.16 0.76
N ARG A 65 5.47 7.32 0.52
CA ARG A 65 4.62 8.18 1.37
C ARG A 65 4.57 7.70 2.81
N GLY A 66 4.52 6.39 3.04
CA GLY A 66 4.57 5.81 4.38
C GLY A 66 5.89 6.09 5.10
N LEU A 67 7.00 6.17 4.36
CA LEU A 67 8.31 6.54 4.90
C LEU A 67 8.36 8.02 5.27
N GLU A 68 7.83 8.90 4.41
CA GLU A 68 7.73 10.34 4.66
C GLU A 68 6.84 10.66 5.87
N ALA A 69 5.78 9.87 6.07
CA ALA A 69 4.84 10.04 7.17
C ALA A 69 5.28 9.36 8.48
N ALA A 70 6.45 8.71 8.51
CA ALA A 70 6.93 8.02 9.69
C ALA A 70 7.17 9.02 10.85
N PRO A 71 6.67 8.74 12.07
CA PRO A 71 6.73 9.68 13.18
C PRO A 71 8.12 9.82 13.81
N ASN A 72 9.05 8.90 13.50
CA ASN A 72 10.42 8.89 13.99
C ASN A 72 11.33 8.01 13.12
N ASP A 73 12.64 8.12 13.32
CA ASP A 73 13.65 7.38 12.56
C ASP A 73 13.55 5.86 12.72
N PHE A 74 13.12 5.38 13.89
CA PHE A 74 12.97 3.95 14.13
C PHE A 74 11.90 3.36 13.20
N ILE A 75 10.73 3.98 13.14
CA ILE A 75 9.65 3.58 12.22
C ILE A 75 10.09 3.76 10.77
N ALA A 76 10.79 4.85 10.44
CA ALA A 76 11.27 5.08 9.09
C ALA A 76 12.23 3.97 8.62
N GLN A 77 13.12 3.49 9.49
CA GLN A 77 14.00 2.36 9.17
C GLN A 77 13.22 1.06 8.93
N GLU A 78 12.19 0.80 9.73
CA GLU A 78 11.34 -0.38 9.54
C GLU A 78 10.56 -0.33 8.22
N VAL A 79 9.97 0.83 7.91
CA VAL A 79 9.28 1.05 6.63
C VAL A 79 10.25 0.89 5.45
N ARG A 80 11.48 1.40 5.57
CA ARG A 80 12.50 1.28 4.52
C ARG A 80 12.86 -0.19 4.25
N LYS A 81 13.14 -0.97 5.30
CA LYS A 81 13.43 -2.41 5.17
C LYS A 81 12.27 -3.16 4.55
N LEU A 82 11.04 -2.87 5.00
CA LEU A 82 9.83 -3.48 4.46
C LEU A 82 9.66 -3.15 2.97
N ARG A 83 9.88 -1.90 2.60
CA ARG A 83 9.81 -1.43 1.21
C ARG A 83 10.82 -2.15 0.32
N GLU A 84 12.10 -2.17 0.72
CA GLU A 84 13.17 -2.86 -0.02
C GLU A 84 12.84 -4.35 -0.23
N HIS A 85 12.41 -5.02 0.83
CA HIS A 85 12.02 -6.43 0.76
C HIS A 85 10.84 -6.66 -0.18
N THR A 86 9.80 -5.83 -0.05
CA THR A 86 8.55 -5.96 -0.81
C THR A 86 8.77 -5.67 -2.29
N LEU A 87 9.50 -4.61 -2.64
CA LEU A 87 9.76 -4.26 -4.03
C LEU A 87 10.66 -5.29 -4.71
N ARG A 88 11.63 -5.86 -3.99
CA ARG A 88 12.45 -6.95 -4.52
C ARG A 88 11.59 -8.18 -4.86
N GLU A 89 10.59 -8.50 -4.05
CA GLU A 89 9.64 -9.58 -4.36
C GLU A 89 8.80 -9.26 -5.60
N GLY A 90 8.25 -8.05 -5.70
CA GLY A 90 7.43 -7.63 -6.85
C GLY A 90 8.21 -7.59 -8.17
N GLU A 91 9.49 -7.20 -8.13
CA GLU A 91 10.35 -7.18 -9.33
C GLU A 91 10.61 -8.57 -9.93
N HIS A 92 10.51 -9.64 -9.13
CA HIS A 92 10.63 -11.00 -9.63
C HIS A 92 9.36 -11.51 -10.33
N GLU A 93 8.22 -10.90 -10.06
CA GLU A 93 6.91 -11.34 -10.57
C GLU A 93 6.45 -10.55 -11.80
N GLU A 94 7.03 -9.38 -12.08
CA GLU A 94 6.47 -8.42 -13.04
C GLU A 94 7.30 -8.30 -14.34
N THR A 95 6.69 -8.61 -15.49
CA THR A 95 7.32 -8.38 -16.81
C THR A 95 7.15 -6.92 -17.28
N VAL A 96 8.05 -6.43 -18.13
CA VAL A 96 8.04 -5.03 -18.64
C VAL A 96 6.71 -4.64 -19.31
N LEU A 97 5.98 -5.61 -19.87
CA LEU A 97 4.68 -5.40 -20.50
C LEU A 97 3.55 -5.19 -19.48
N GLU A 98 3.61 -5.85 -18.33
CA GLU A 98 2.62 -5.72 -17.25
C GLU A 98 2.72 -4.34 -16.59
N LYS A 99 3.95 -3.85 -16.34
CA LYS A 99 4.21 -2.50 -15.83
C LYS A 99 3.51 -1.39 -16.63
N GLY A 100 3.51 -1.52 -17.96
CA GLY A 100 2.88 -0.54 -18.86
C GLY A 100 1.34 -0.58 -18.80
N ALA A 101 0.77 -1.79 -18.71
CA ALA A 101 -0.68 -1.99 -18.64
C ALA A 101 -1.27 -1.54 -17.29
N GLU A 102 -0.53 -1.76 -16.20
CA GLU A 102 -0.99 -1.40 -14.85
C GLU A 102 -0.97 0.11 -14.60
N ARG A 103 0.03 0.83 -15.13
CA ARG A 103 0.07 2.29 -15.14
C ARG A 103 -1.20 2.91 -15.73
N MET A 104 -1.67 2.37 -16.85
CA MET A 104 -2.91 2.83 -17.50
C MET A 104 -4.15 2.46 -16.68
N ARG A 105 -4.17 1.29 -16.03
CA ARG A 105 -5.29 0.86 -15.16
C ARG A 105 -5.39 1.72 -13.89
N TRP A 106 -4.28 2.19 -13.36
CA TRP A 106 -4.25 3.08 -12.20
C TRP A 106 -4.79 4.48 -12.50
N GLU A 107 -4.36 5.08 -13.61
CA GLU A 107 -4.83 6.40 -14.05
C GLU A 107 -6.36 6.44 -14.29
N GLY A 108 -6.97 5.30 -14.61
CA GLY A 108 -8.42 5.14 -14.70
C GLY A 108 -9.14 4.97 -13.36
N ARG A 109 -8.48 4.42 -12.33
CA ARG A 109 -9.10 4.11 -11.02
C ARG A 109 -9.21 5.30 -10.05
N TRP A 110 -8.52 6.40 -10.34
CA TRP A 110 -8.48 7.62 -9.51
C TRP A 110 -9.24 8.81 -10.10
N LYS A 111 -9.92 8.62 -11.24
CA LYS A 111 -10.73 9.67 -11.89
C LYS A 111 -12.18 9.74 -11.41
N ASP A 112 -12.61 8.82 -10.55
CA ASP A 112 -13.92 8.78 -9.90
C ASP A 112 -13.79 8.98 -8.38
#